data_AF-A0A924I6N1-F1
#
_entry.id   AF-A0A924I6N1-F1
#
_cell.length_a   1.000
_cell.length_b   1.000
_cell.length_c   1.000
_cell.angle_alpha   90.00
_cell.angle_beta   90.00
_cell.angle_gamma   90.00
#
_symmetry.space_group_name_H-M   'P 1'
#
loop_
_entity.id
_entity.type
_entity.pdbx_description
1 polymer ?
#
loop_
_entity_poly.entity_id
_entity_poly.type
_entity_poly.pdbx_seq_one_letter_code
_entity_poly.pdbx_strand_id
1 'polypeptide(L)'
;MDINQKQKLIELLNQRSKKIESIQHFDEYFDRFTRHLLKNVVNEVNEVLTTKTNESLRIFLEDPYEPSKSRYFVMLQLMSDHHRKNTFFFDNSRSLPSLIFEGDEFNGKVKVWTRIKDRKSGSEYEIDKLNEHKTFDILISFIDNIYKV
;
A
#
# COMPACT_ATOMS: atom_id res chain seq x y z
N MET A 1 9.47 27.95 35.54
CA MET A 1 9.01 27.25 34.32
C MET A 1 7.75 26.50 34.70
N ASP A 2 6.64 26.77 34.03
CA ASP A 2 5.35 26.12 34.34
C ASP A 2 5.43 24.62 34.03
N ILE A 3 4.95 23.77 34.95
CA ILE A 3 4.98 22.30 34.83
C ILE A 3 4.28 21.86 33.54
N ASN A 4 3.20 22.56 33.16
CA ASN A 4 2.45 22.31 31.93
C ASN A 4 3.26 22.62 30.65
N GLN A 5 4.10 23.66 30.67
CA GLN A 5 4.95 23.99 29.53
C GLN A 5 6.08 22.96 29.36
N LYS A 6 6.62 22.44 30.47
CA LYS A 6 7.64 21.39 30.43
C LYS A 6 7.07 20.06 29.89
N GLN A 7 5.87 19.68 30.32
CA GLN A 7 5.19 18.48 29.81
C GLN A 7 4.89 18.58 28.31
N LYS A 8 4.35 19.72 27.86
CA LYS A 8 4.09 19.96 26.43
C LYS A 8 5.37 19.90 25.59
N LEU A 9 6.49 20.43 26.09
CA LEU A 9 7.78 20.33 25.42
C LEU A 9 8.25 18.88 25.30
N ILE A 10 8.15 18.08 26.38
CA ILE A 10 8.53 16.66 26.37
C ILE A 10 7.69 15.88 25.34
N GLU A 11 6.39 16.12 25.27
CA GLU A 11 5.52 15.48 24.28
C GLU A 11 5.93 15.82 22.84
N LEU A 12 6.19 17.10 22.54
CA LEU A 12 6.65 17.53 21.22
C LEU A 12 8.00 16.91 20.85
N LEU A 13 8.93 16.83 21.79
CA LEU A 13 10.24 16.21 21.58
C LEU A 13 10.11 14.70 21.35
N ASN A 14 9.25 14.02 22.11
CA ASN A 14 8.98 12.59 21.91
C ASN A 14 8.33 12.30 20.55
N GLN A 15 7.37 13.13 20.12
CA GLN A 15 6.76 13.03 18.79
C GLN A 15 7.80 13.24 17.68
N ARG A 16 8.67 14.24 17.83
CA ARG A 16 9.75 14.51 16.88
C ARG A 16 10.75 13.36 16.81
N SER A 17 11.15 12.81 17.95
CA SER A 17 12.08 11.67 18.03
C SER A 17 11.54 10.47 17.25
N LYS A 18 10.26 10.11 17.46
CA LYS A 18 9.61 9.02 16.72
C LYS A 18 9.56 9.27 15.22
N LYS A 19 9.26 10.51 14.82
CA LYS A 19 9.25 10.88 13.40
C LYS A 19 10.64 10.73 12.76
N ILE A 20 11.71 11.11 13.47
CA ILE A 20 13.09 10.97 12.98
C ILE A 20 13.45 9.49 12.79
N GLU A 21 13.08 8.62 13.73
CA GLU A 21 13.31 7.18 13.61
C GLU A 21 12.61 6.58 12.38
N SER A 22 11.34 6.94 12.17
CA SER A 22 10.57 6.50 10.99
C SER A 22 11.19 6.94 9.66
N ILE A 23 11.76 8.14 9.61
CA ILE A 23 12.48 8.65 8.43
C ILE A 23 13.81 7.93 8.24
N GLN A 24 14.59 7.75 9.31
CA GLN A 24 15.91 7.12 9.26
C GLN A 24 15.86 5.65 8.82
N HIS A 25 14.83 4.92 9.25
CA HIS A 25 14.65 3.50 8.95
C HIS A 25 13.60 3.25 7.86
N PHE A 26 13.22 4.27 7.09
CA PHE A 26 12.16 4.15 6.10
C PHE A 26 12.42 3.06 5.06
N ASP A 27 13.65 3.02 4.52
CA ASP A 27 14.12 1.99 3.58
C ASP A 27 13.85 0.56 4.12
N GLU A 28 14.28 0.30 5.36
CA GLU A 28 14.15 -0.99 6.01
C GLU A 28 12.68 -1.34 6.28
N TYR A 29 11.91 -0.37 6.78
CA TYR A 29 10.48 -0.59 7.06
C TYR A 29 9.68 -0.82 5.79
N PHE A 30 9.97 -0.11 4.70
CA PHE A 30 9.30 -0.29 3.42
C PHE A 30 9.65 -1.64 2.77
N ASP A 31 10.93 -2.05 2.82
CA ASP A 31 11.33 -3.37 2.31
C ASP A 31 10.69 -4.51 3.11
N ARG A 32 10.67 -4.38 4.45
CA ARG A 32 9.98 -5.34 5.32
C ARG A 32 8.49 -5.41 5.04
N PHE A 33 7.85 -4.25 4.88
CA PHE A 33 6.44 -4.16 4.53
C PHE A 33 6.15 -4.88 3.19
N THR A 34 6.88 -4.56 2.13
CA THR A 34 6.60 -5.08 0.79
C THR A 34 6.94 -6.57 0.64
N ARG A 35 8.10 -7.02 1.12
CA ARG A 35 8.58 -8.39 0.88
C ARG A 35 7.98 -9.44 1.80
N HIS A 36 7.62 -9.04 3.03
CA HIS A 36 7.10 -9.97 4.02
C HIS A 36 5.62 -9.72 4.28
N LEU A 37 5.27 -8.55 4.80
CA LEU A 37 3.94 -8.30 5.32
C LEU A 37 2.89 -8.30 4.21
N LEU A 38 3.06 -7.42 3.22
CA LEU A 38 2.14 -7.28 2.10
C LEU A 38 2.03 -8.59 1.31
N LYS A 39 3.14 -9.27 1.07
CA LYS A 39 3.17 -10.55 0.35
C LYS A 39 2.36 -11.63 1.06
N ASN A 40 2.49 -11.75 2.38
CA ASN A 40 1.74 -12.74 3.17
C ASN A 40 0.24 -12.45 3.11
N VAL A 41 -0.16 -11.21 3.38
CA VAL A 41 -1.57 -10.78 3.33
C VAL A 41 -2.16 -11.01 1.93
N VAL A 42 -1.42 -10.67 0.87
CA VAL A 42 -1.85 -10.92 -0.52
C VAL A 42 -2.05 -12.41 -0.79
N ASN A 43 -1.19 -13.29 -0.29
CA ASN A 43 -1.34 -14.73 -0.48
C ASN A 43 -2.63 -15.25 0.16
N GLU A 44 -2.90 -14.85 1.40
CA GLU A 44 -4.12 -15.24 2.12
C GLU A 44 -5.38 -14.77 1.39
N VAL A 45 -5.39 -13.51 0.94
CA VAL A 45 -6.51 -12.97 0.15
C VAL A 45 -6.67 -13.71 -1.18
N ASN A 46 -5.56 -14.05 -1.84
CA ASN A 46 -5.58 -14.75 -3.13
C ASN A 46 -6.08 -16.20 -3.04
N GLU A 47 -5.82 -16.91 -1.94
CA GLU A 47 -6.39 -18.24 -1.72
C GLU A 47 -7.92 -18.22 -1.79
N VAL A 48 -8.53 -17.18 -1.20
CA VAL A 48 -9.98 -16.99 -1.21
C VAL A 48 -10.47 -16.51 -2.58
N LEU A 49 -9.85 -15.48 -3.15
CA LEU A 49 -10.24 -14.91 -4.45
C LEU A 49 -10.18 -15.96 -5.57
N THR A 50 -9.08 -16.71 -5.65
CA THR A 50 -8.89 -17.72 -6.70
C THR A 50 -9.98 -18.78 -6.62
N THR A 51 -10.30 -19.23 -5.41
CA THR A 51 -11.33 -20.27 -5.17
C THR A 51 -12.74 -19.79 -5.49
N LYS A 52 -13.06 -18.52 -5.22
CA LYS A 52 -14.43 -18.00 -5.31
C LYS A 52 -14.76 -17.33 -6.64
N THR A 53 -13.81 -16.59 -7.21
CA THR A 53 -14.05 -15.77 -8.40
C THR A 53 -13.06 -16.03 -9.53
N ASN A 54 -12.07 -16.90 -9.33
CA ASN A 54 -10.99 -17.16 -10.29
C ASN A 54 -10.21 -15.87 -10.63
N GLU A 55 -10.02 -15.02 -9.62
CA GLU A 55 -9.26 -13.77 -9.68
C GLU A 55 -8.09 -13.82 -8.69
N SER A 56 -7.12 -12.94 -8.90
CA SER A 56 -5.97 -12.78 -8.00
C SER A 56 -5.42 -11.36 -8.03
N LEU A 57 -4.87 -10.92 -6.91
CA LEU A 57 -4.05 -9.73 -6.77
C LEU A 57 -2.61 -10.04 -7.17
N ARG A 58 -2.10 -9.30 -8.15
CA ARG A 58 -0.70 -9.36 -8.57
C ARG A 58 0.08 -8.17 -8.02
N ILE A 59 1.26 -8.45 -7.46
CA ILE A 59 2.17 -7.45 -6.89
C ILE A 59 3.14 -6.97 -7.97
N PHE A 60 3.32 -5.66 -8.08
CA PHE A 60 4.33 -4.99 -8.90
C PHE A 60 5.12 -4.03 -8.03
N LEU A 61 6.45 -4.11 -8.04
CA LEU A 61 7.34 -3.24 -7.25
C LEU A 61 7.71 -1.94 -7.98
N GLU A 62 7.18 -1.77 -9.18
CA GLU A 62 7.27 -0.58 -10.02
C GLU A 62 5.95 -0.43 -10.77
N ASP A 63 5.61 0.77 -11.23
CA ASP A 63 4.44 0.93 -12.11
C ASP A 63 4.84 0.38 -13.50
N PRO A 64 4.20 -0.71 -13.97
CA PRO A 64 4.59 -1.38 -15.21
C PRO A 64 4.19 -0.59 -16.46
N TYR A 65 3.50 0.55 -16.31
CA TYR A 65 2.98 1.36 -17.42
C TYR A 65 3.64 2.75 -17.50
N GLU A 66 4.03 3.32 -16.36
CA GLU A 66 4.62 4.65 -16.28
C GLU A 66 5.79 4.68 -15.28
N PRO A 67 6.83 5.49 -15.51
CA PRO A 67 7.87 5.64 -14.51
C PRO A 67 7.32 6.26 -13.23
N SER A 68 7.44 5.53 -12.11
CA SER A 68 7.11 6.04 -10.77
C SER A 68 8.07 7.18 -10.39
N LYS A 69 7.56 8.18 -9.68
CA LYS A 69 8.38 9.27 -9.11
C LYS A 69 9.05 8.89 -7.79
N SER A 70 8.61 7.80 -7.17
CA SER A 70 9.17 7.28 -5.91
C SER A 70 9.81 5.92 -6.14
N ARG A 71 11.00 5.71 -5.56
CA ARG A 71 11.65 4.39 -5.45
C ARG A 71 10.90 3.44 -4.51
N TYR A 72 10.02 3.98 -3.67
CA TYR A 72 9.19 3.24 -2.73
C TYR A 72 7.80 3.07 -3.30
N PHE A 73 7.68 2.13 -4.20
CA PHE A 73 6.44 1.90 -4.91
C PHE A 73 6.06 0.43 -4.83
N VAL A 74 4.79 0.17 -4.54
CA VAL A 74 4.19 -1.14 -4.82
C VAL A 74 2.76 -0.95 -5.27
N MET A 75 2.41 -1.65 -6.34
CA MET A 75 1.07 -1.72 -6.89
C MET A 75 0.53 -3.14 -6.77
N LEU A 76 -0.70 -3.25 -6.31
CA LEU A 76 -1.52 -4.45 -6.40
C LEU A 76 -2.55 -4.24 -7.51
N GLN A 77 -2.70 -5.21 -8.40
CA GLN A 77 -3.69 -5.17 -9.46
C GLN A 77 -4.56 -6.42 -9.43
N LEU A 78 -5.88 -6.25 -9.47
CA LEU A 78 -6.82 -7.36 -9.55
C LEU A 78 -6.88 -7.89 -10.99
N MET A 79 -6.63 -9.17 -11.18
CA MET A 79 -6.65 -9.83 -12.48
C MET A 79 -7.50 -11.10 -12.43
N SER A 80 -8.33 -11.33 -13.44
CA SER A 80 -8.98 -12.62 -13.68
C SER A 80 -8.03 -13.62 -14.34
N ASP A 81 -8.11 -14.90 -14.01
CA ASP A 81 -7.30 -15.94 -14.66
C ASP A 81 -7.62 -16.11 -16.16
N HIS A 82 -8.77 -15.65 -16.64
CA HIS A 82 -9.06 -15.56 -18.08
C HIS A 82 -8.08 -14.62 -18.81
N HIS A 83 -7.52 -13.65 -18.08
CA HIS A 83 -6.58 -12.66 -18.57
C HIS A 83 -5.11 -13.11 -18.49
N ARG A 84 -4.80 -14.22 -17.79
CA ARG A 84 -3.41 -14.72 -17.67
C ARG A 84 -2.88 -15.46 -18.90
N LYS A 85 -3.75 -16.01 -19.76
CA LYS A 85 -3.35 -16.93 -20.85
C LYS A 85 -3.03 -16.26 -22.19
N ASN A 86 -3.29 -14.97 -22.36
CA ASN A 86 -3.07 -14.27 -23.63
C ASN A 86 -1.82 -13.38 -23.52
N THR A 87 -0.85 -13.59 -24.41
CA THR A 87 0.41 -12.83 -24.47
C THR A 87 0.26 -11.37 -24.89
N PHE A 88 -0.91 -10.96 -25.42
CA PHE A 88 -1.25 -9.57 -25.78
C PHE A 88 -1.83 -8.74 -24.60
N PHE A 89 -1.74 -9.22 -23.35
CA PHE A 89 -2.49 -8.66 -22.20
C PHE A 89 -1.98 -7.35 -21.61
N PHE A 90 -0.73 -6.97 -21.85
CA PHE A 90 -0.16 -5.81 -21.16
C PHE A 90 -0.84 -4.50 -21.58
N ASP A 91 -1.25 -4.35 -22.85
CA ASP A 91 -1.88 -3.11 -23.35
C ASP A 91 -3.28 -2.84 -22.77
N ASN A 92 -4.05 -3.89 -22.42
CA ASN A 92 -5.41 -3.76 -21.85
C ASN A 92 -5.45 -3.85 -20.31
N SER A 93 -4.31 -4.09 -19.66
CA SER A 93 -4.25 -4.22 -18.20
C SER A 93 -4.19 -2.87 -17.47
N ARG A 94 -3.84 -1.78 -18.17
CA ARG A 94 -3.78 -0.42 -17.58
C ARG A 94 -5.10 0.06 -16.98
N SER A 95 -6.23 -0.43 -17.50
CA SER A 95 -7.58 -0.09 -17.00
C SER A 95 -8.07 -0.97 -15.86
N LEU A 96 -7.31 -2.00 -15.47
CA LEU A 96 -7.70 -2.87 -14.36
C LEU A 96 -7.60 -2.12 -13.03
N PRO A 97 -8.52 -2.39 -12.08
CA PRO A 97 -8.43 -1.82 -10.74
C PRO A 97 -7.07 -2.07 -10.11
N SER A 98 -6.46 -1.01 -9.60
CA SER A 98 -5.22 -1.12 -8.83
C SER A 98 -5.26 -0.37 -7.51
N LEU A 99 -4.51 -0.90 -6.54
CA LEU A 99 -4.24 -0.33 -5.23
C LEU A 99 -2.74 -0.07 -5.16
N ILE A 100 -2.36 1.15 -4.81
CA ILE A 100 -0.99 1.63 -4.89
C ILE A 100 -0.55 2.14 -3.53
N PHE A 101 0.64 1.73 -3.12
CA PHE A 101 1.35 2.21 -1.95
C PHE A 101 2.58 2.97 -2.46
N GLU A 102 2.62 4.26 -2.19
CA GLU A 102 3.72 5.16 -2.58
C GLU A 102 4.34 5.74 -1.31
N GLY A 103 5.62 5.41 -1.08
CA GLY A 103 6.37 5.87 0.08
C GLY A 103 6.89 7.29 -0.08
N ASP A 104 6.78 8.04 1.02
CA ASP A 104 7.37 9.36 1.25
C ASP A 104 8.39 9.22 2.39
N GLU A 105 9.65 8.98 2.01
CA GLU A 105 10.77 8.80 2.93
C GLU A 105 11.01 10.04 3.80
N PHE A 106 10.74 11.24 3.28
CA PHE A 106 10.97 12.50 3.99
C PHE A 106 10.01 12.71 5.15
N ASN A 107 8.83 12.09 5.09
CA ASN A 107 7.83 12.17 6.15
C ASN A 107 7.63 10.86 6.92
N GLY A 108 8.27 9.76 6.52
CA GLY A 108 8.09 8.45 7.15
C GLY A 108 6.71 7.84 6.86
N LYS A 109 6.12 8.18 5.71
CA LYS A 109 4.72 7.85 5.40
C LYS A 109 4.58 7.02 4.13
N VAL A 110 3.47 6.31 4.03
CA VAL A 110 3.00 5.65 2.82
C VAL A 110 1.64 6.20 2.46
N LYS A 111 1.55 6.74 1.25
CA LYS A 111 0.29 7.14 0.64
C LYS A 111 -0.30 5.93 -0.05
N VAL A 112 -1.50 5.55 0.37
CA VAL A 112 -2.26 4.45 -0.22
C VAL A 112 -3.36 5.05 -1.05
N TRP A 113 -3.47 4.66 -2.31
CA TRP A 113 -4.51 5.17 -3.19
C TRP A 113 -4.95 4.12 -4.20
N THR A 114 -6.18 4.28 -4.69
CA THR A 114 -6.76 3.36 -5.67
C THR A 114 -6.90 4.02 -7.03
N ARG A 115 -6.75 3.22 -8.09
CA ARG A 115 -7.06 3.59 -9.47
C ARG A 115 -8.25 2.74 -9.91
N ILE A 116 -9.46 3.22 -9.60
CA ILE A 116 -10.73 2.59 -10.00
C ILE A 116 -11.55 3.66 -10.73
N LYS A 117 -11.79 3.49 -12.04
CA LYS A 117 -12.64 4.37 -12.89
C LYS A 117 -12.61 5.86 -12.49
N ASP A 118 -11.62 6.62 -12.95
CA ASP A 118 -11.43 8.08 -12.74
C ASP A 118 -11.49 8.63 -11.29
N ARG A 119 -11.69 7.77 -10.28
CA ARG A 119 -11.75 8.14 -8.87
C ARG A 119 -10.40 7.84 -8.23
N LYS A 120 -9.76 8.89 -7.71
CA LYS A 120 -8.59 8.77 -6.83
C LYS A 120 -9.06 8.97 -5.39
N SER A 121 -9.18 7.89 -4.65
CA SER A 121 -9.26 7.94 -3.19
C SER A 121 -7.89 7.60 -2.62
N GLY A 122 -7.49 8.26 -1.53
CA GLY A 122 -6.26 7.91 -0.86
C GLY A 122 -6.19 8.32 0.60
N SER A 123 -5.43 7.55 1.35
CA SER A 123 -5.18 7.70 2.78
C SER A 123 -3.66 7.67 3.02
N GLU A 124 -3.20 8.37 4.04
CA GLU A 124 -1.79 8.35 4.45
C GLU A 124 -1.63 7.57 5.75
N TYR A 125 -0.59 6.76 5.82
CA TYR A 125 -0.22 5.98 7.01
C TYR A 125 1.24 6.21 7.33
N GLU A 126 1.60 6.26 8.61
CA GLU A 126 3.01 6.13 9.01
C GLU A 126 3.45 4.67 8.72
N ILE A 127 4.67 4.48 8.19
CA ILE A 127 5.13 3.16 7.73
C ILE A 127 5.21 2.15 8.88
N ASP A 128 5.65 2.57 10.06
CA ASP A 128 5.75 1.76 11.29
C ASP A 128 4.37 1.31 11.80
N LYS A 129 3.32 2.03 11.40
CA LYS A 129 1.93 1.72 11.72
C LYS A 129 1.26 0.82 10.70
N LEU A 130 1.90 0.47 9.57
CA LEU A 130 1.38 -0.50 8.61
C LEU A 130 1.71 -1.93 9.08
N ASN A 131 0.76 -2.52 9.80
CA ASN A 131 0.83 -3.89 10.26
C ASN A 131 -0.09 -4.80 9.41
N GLU A 132 -0.06 -6.10 9.71
CA GLU A 132 -0.79 -7.14 8.98
C GLU A 132 -2.30 -6.86 8.94
N HIS A 133 -2.91 -6.61 10.11
CA HIS A 133 -4.34 -6.30 10.22
C HIS A 133 -4.74 -5.10 9.36
N LYS A 134 -4.03 -3.97 9.46
CA LYS A 134 -4.36 -2.78 8.65
C LYS A 134 -4.17 -3.02 7.17
N THR A 135 -3.16 -3.79 6.80
CA THR A 135 -2.91 -4.13 5.39
C THR A 135 -4.06 -5.00 4.86
N PHE A 136 -4.53 -5.96 5.66
CA PHE A 136 -5.70 -6.77 5.35
C PHE A 136 -6.96 -5.91 5.18
N ASP A 137 -7.22 -4.97 6.10
CA ASP A 137 -8.37 -4.05 6.01
C ASP A 137 -8.33 -3.18 4.75
N ILE A 138 -7.14 -2.69 4.37
CA ILE A 138 -6.93 -1.92 3.14
C ILE A 138 -7.27 -2.78 1.92
N LEU A 139 -6.80 -4.03 1.87
CA LEU A 139 -7.06 -4.95 0.77
C LEU A 139 -8.55 -5.32 0.66
N ILE A 140 -9.22 -5.60 1.79
CA ILE A 140 -10.67 -5.83 1.80
C ILE A 140 -11.41 -4.60 1.28
N SER A 141 -11.07 -3.41 1.79
CA SER A 141 -11.73 -2.16 1.38
C SER A 141 -11.56 -1.91 -0.11
N PHE A 142 -10.40 -2.24 -0.67
CA PHE A 142 -10.14 -2.17 -2.10
C PHE A 142 -11.04 -3.12 -2.90
N ILE A 143 -11.11 -4.40 -2.50
CA ILE A 143 -11.94 -5.42 -3.16
C ILE A 143 -13.43 -5.06 -3.06
N ASP A 144 -13.89 -4.65 -1.89
CA ASP A 144 -15.27 -4.22 -1.64
C ASP A 144 -15.65 -3.02 -2.52
N ASN A 145 -14.74 -2.04 -2.67
CA ASN A 145 -14.94 -0.91 -3.58
C ASN A 145 -15.00 -1.33 -5.06
N ILE A 146 -14.37 -2.43 -5.46
CA ILE A 146 -14.48 -2.95 -6.83
C ILE A 146 -15.82 -3.64 -7.03
N TYR A 147 -16.25 -4.50 -6.12
CA TYR A 147 -17.46 -5.31 -6.28
C TYR A 147 -18.76 -4.55 -5.98
N LYS A 148 -18.69 -3.41 -5.29
CA LYS A 148 -19.84 -2.52 -5.10
C LYS A 148 -20.16 -1.63 -6.32
N VAL A 149 -19.23 -1.54 -7.28
CA VAL A 149 -19.38 -0.77 -8.53
C VAL A 149 -20.12 -1.58 -9.58
#